data_AF-A0A0G4NQH9-F1
#
_entry.id   AF-A0A0G4NQH9-F1
#
_cell.length_a   1.000
_cell.length_b   1.000
_cell.length_c   1.000
_cell.angle_alpha   90.00
_cell.angle_beta   90.00
_cell.angle_gamma   90.00
#
_symmetry.space_group_name_H-M   'P 1'
#
loop_
_entity.id
_entity.type
_entity.pdbx_description
1 polymer ?
#
loop_
_entity_poly.entity_id
_entity_poly.type
_entity_poly.pdbx_seq_one_letter_code
_entity_poly.pdbx_strand_id
1 'polypeptide(L)'
;MLKDKEVIPDPRRQYEIARDVHVAAHGGINKTTATIAERYHWSRIKETVSDVIRNCVKCKELGKAPVAANGGGGSSSTARNRAAPADAVSPV
;
A
#
# COMPACT_ATOMS: atom_id res chain seq x y z
N MET A 1 16.05 -18.08 -11.48
CA MET A 1 14.84 -18.91 -11.70
C MET A 1 13.63 -18.03 -11.46
N LEU A 2 12.98 -17.56 -12.53
CA LEU A 2 11.87 -16.60 -12.50
C LEU A 2 10.61 -17.25 -13.11
N LYS A 3 10.39 -18.55 -12.85
CA LYS A 3 9.51 -19.38 -13.70
C LYS A 3 8.03 -19.39 -13.33
N ASP A 4 7.60 -18.80 -12.20
CA ASP A 4 6.20 -18.95 -11.75
C ASP A 4 5.55 -17.64 -11.23
N LYS A 5 6.20 -16.48 -11.37
CA LYS A 5 5.61 -15.21 -10.92
C LYS A 5 4.95 -14.48 -12.08
N GLU A 6 3.63 -14.36 -12.05
CA GLU A 6 2.89 -13.61 -13.05
C GLU A 6 2.98 -12.11 -12.76
N VAL A 7 3.40 -11.33 -13.77
CA VAL A 7 3.47 -9.87 -13.64
C VAL A 7 2.11 -9.28 -13.96
N ILE A 8 1.56 -8.48 -13.05
CA ILE A 8 0.22 -7.91 -13.17
C ILE A 8 0.32 -6.41 -13.50
N PRO A 9 0.10 -5.99 -14.76
CA PRO A 9 0.16 -4.57 -15.13
C PRO A 9 -1.12 -3.80 -14.77
N ASP A 10 -2.26 -4.48 -14.66
CA ASP A 10 -3.56 -3.85 -14.44
C ASP A 10 -3.78 -3.47 -12.97
N PRO A 11 -3.99 -2.18 -12.63
CA PRO A 11 -4.10 -1.72 -11.25
C PRO A 11 -5.36 -2.23 -10.55
N ARG A 12 -6.45 -2.49 -11.27
CA ARG A 12 -7.67 -3.04 -10.69
C ARG A 12 -7.43 -4.49 -10.25
N ARG A 13 -6.81 -5.29 -11.12
CA ARG A 13 -6.43 -6.68 -10.83
C ARG A 13 -5.43 -6.77 -9.68
N GLN A 14 -4.45 -5.86 -9.60
CA GLN A 14 -3.52 -5.79 -8.46
C GLN A 14 -4.27 -5.62 -7.13
N TYR A 15 -5.27 -4.73 -7.10
CA TYR A 15 -6.08 -4.49 -5.91
C TYR A 15 -6.93 -5.71 -5.53
N GLU A 16 -7.57 -6.36 -6.51
CA GLU A 16 -8.36 -7.57 -6.30
C GLU A 16 -7.51 -8.69 -5.68
N ILE A 17 -6.33 -8.97 -6.25
CA ILE A 17 -5.40 -9.98 -5.72
C ILE A 17 -4.96 -9.62 -4.29
N ALA A 18 -4.57 -8.37 -4.07
CA ALA A 18 -4.13 -7.92 -2.76
C ALA A 18 -5.24 -8.02 -1.70
N ARG A 19 -6.48 -7.71 -2.07
CA ARG A 19 -7.66 -7.88 -1.23
C ARG A 19 -7.89 -9.34 -0.90
N ASP A 20 -7.89 -10.23 -1.89
CA ASP A 20 -8.19 -11.64 -1.69
C ASP A 20 -7.16 -12.32 -0.78
N VAL A 21 -5.87 -12.03 -0.98
CA VAL A 21 -4.80 -12.50 -0.09
C VAL A 21 -4.93 -11.89 1.31
N HIS A 22 -5.26 -10.60 1.40
CA HIS A 22 -5.45 -9.94 2.68
C HIS A 22 -6.62 -10.55 3.47
N VAL A 23 -7.81 -10.72 2.88
CA VAL A 23 -9.00 -11.21 3.61
C VAL A 23 -8.87 -12.68 4.03
N ALA A 24 -8.03 -13.47 3.35
CA ALA A 24 -7.77 -14.86 3.72
C ALA A 24 -7.12 -14.98 5.11
N ALA A 25 -6.22 -14.07 5.48
CA ALA A 25 -5.44 -14.16 6.72
C ALA A 25 -5.48 -12.89 7.59
N HIS A 26 -6.12 -11.82 7.11
CA HIS A 26 -6.06 -10.45 7.64
C HIS A 26 -4.65 -10.01 8.07
N GLY A 27 -3.65 -10.41 7.27
CA GLY A 27 -2.25 -10.12 7.54
C GLY A 27 -1.91 -8.65 7.33
N GLY A 28 -0.93 -8.15 8.09
CA GLY A 28 -0.34 -6.83 7.88
C GLY A 28 0.40 -6.70 6.54
N ILE A 29 0.89 -5.49 6.24
CA ILE A 29 1.48 -5.14 4.93
C ILE A 29 2.60 -6.12 4.54
N ASN A 30 3.53 -6.41 5.45
CA ASN A 30 4.67 -7.28 5.15
C ASN A 30 4.25 -8.72 4.84
N LYS A 31 3.31 -9.28 5.63
CA LYS A 31 2.83 -10.66 5.46
C LYS A 31 2.09 -10.82 4.13
N THR A 32 1.14 -9.94 3.86
CA THR A 32 0.34 -9.95 2.62
C THR A 32 1.24 -9.74 1.41
N THR A 33 2.21 -8.82 1.48
CA THR A 33 3.17 -8.60 0.39
C THR A 33 4.03 -9.84 0.13
N ALA A 34 4.51 -10.52 1.18
CA ALA A 34 5.31 -11.73 1.03
C ALA A 34 4.52 -12.83 0.32
N THR A 35 3.29 -13.09 0.74
CA THR A 35 2.41 -14.10 0.12
C THR A 35 2.12 -13.78 -1.34
N ILE A 36 1.86 -12.52 -1.68
CA ILE A 36 1.65 -12.13 -3.07
C ILE A 36 2.95 -12.30 -3.88
N ALA A 37 4.10 -11.88 -3.35
CA ALA A 37 5.39 -11.95 -4.02
C ALA A 37 5.87 -13.39 -4.31
N GLU A 38 5.25 -14.39 -3.69
CA GLU A 38 5.47 -15.80 -4.04
C GLU A 38 4.98 -16.10 -5.47
N ARG A 39 3.81 -15.58 -5.85
CA ARG A 39 3.06 -15.93 -7.08
C ARG A 39 2.92 -14.81 -8.10
N TYR A 40 3.04 -13.56 -7.67
CA TYR A 40 2.79 -12.38 -8.49
C TYR A 40 3.85 -11.32 -8.28
N HIS A 41 4.02 -10.46 -9.27
CA HIS A 41 4.91 -9.31 -9.17
C HIS A 41 4.31 -8.07 -9.82
N TRP A 42 4.40 -6.93 -9.15
CA TRP A 42 4.13 -5.63 -9.74
C TRP A 42 4.86 -4.54 -8.96
N SER A 43 5.04 -3.37 -9.58
CA SER A 43 5.65 -2.22 -8.92
C SER A 43 4.74 -1.69 -7.81
N ARG A 44 5.33 -1.25 -6.70
CA ARG A 44 4.60 -0.60 -5.58
C ARG A 44 3.54 -1.47 -4.89
N ILE A 45 3.70 -2.80 -4.89
CA ILE A 45 2.82 -3.75 -4.20
C ILE A 45 2.45 -3.37 -2.76
N LYS A 46 3.41 -2.85 -1.97
CA LYS A 46 3.17 -2.43 -0.59
C LYS A 46 2.16 -1.28 -0.50
N GLU A 47 2.15 -0.35 -1.46
CA GLU A 47 1.20 0.76 -1.51
C GLU A 47 -0.21 0.22 -1.71
N THR A 48 -0.40 -0.66 -2.71
CA THR A 48 -1.68 -1.34 -2.99
C THR A 48 -2.20 -2.09 -1.76
N VAL A 49 -1.34 -2.89 -1.12
CA VAL A 49 -1.69 -3.66 0.08
C VAL A 49 -2.07 -2.72 1.24
N SER A 50 -1.39 -1.58 1.38
CA SER A 50 -1.70 -0.58 2.41
C SER A 50 -3.07 0.06 2.20
N ASP A 51 -3.48 0.31 0.94
CA ASP A 51 -4.82 0.80 0.63
C ASP A 51 -5.90 -0.24 0.92
N VAL A 52 -5.66 -1.50 0.56
CA VAL A 52 -6.56 -2.64 0.85
C VAL A 52 -6.80 -2.79 2.35
N ILE A 53 -5.74 -2.78 3.16
CA ILE A 53 -5.85 -2.95 4.62
C ILE A 53 -6.62 -1.78 5.24
N ARG A 54 -6.35 -0.54 4.81
CA ARG A 54 -7.08 0.65 5.28
C ARG A 54 -8.57 0.62 4.91
N ASN A 55 -8.91 0.02 3.78
CA ASN A 55 -10.29 -0.14 3.33
C ASN A 55 -10.99 -1.38 3.93
N CYS A 56 -10.27 -2.26 4.61
CA CYS A 56 -10.85 -3.48 5.19
C CYS A 56 -11.62 -3.17 6.47
N VAL A 57 -12.94 -3.40 6.45
CA VAL A 57 -13.84 -3.14 7.60
C VAL A 57 -13.40 -3.90 8.85
N LYS A 58 -12.98 -5.17 8.70
CA LYS A 58 -12.56 -6.00 9.84
C LYS A 58 -11.30 -5.48 10.51
N CYS A 59 -10.29 -5.08 9.72
CA CYS A 59 -9.05 -4.52 10.24
C CYS A 59 -9.25 -3.09 10.78
N LYS A 60 -10.16 -2.32 10.18
CA LYS A 60 -10.53 -0.97 10.63
C LYS A 60 -11.16 -0.98 12.02
N GLU A 61 -12.02 -1.94 12.31
CA GLU A 61 -12.65 -2.05 13.64
C GLU A 61 -11.66 -2.57 14.70
N LEU A 62 -10.74 -3.47 14.33
CA LEU A 62 -9.69 -3.96 15.23
C LEU A 62 -8.67 -2.87 15.63
N GLY A 63 -8.49 -1.84 14.80
CA GLY A 63 -7.62 -0.69 15.09
C GLY A 63 -8.15 0.29 16.15
N LYS A 64 -9.37 0.08 16.67
CA LYS A 64 -9.99 0.94 17.70
C LYS A 64 -9.85 0.40 19.13
N ALA A 65 -9.22 -0.75 19.34
CA ALA A 65 -8.87 -1.18 20.69
C ALA A 65 -7.79 -0.25 21.28
N PRO A 66 -7.96 0.29 22.51
CA PRO A 66 -6.98 1.19 23.09
C PRO A 66 -5.70 0.42 23.42
N VAL A 67 -4.66 0.75 22.67
CA VAL A 67 -3.22 0.71 23.00
C VAL A 67 -2.78 -0.20 24.15
N ALA A 68 -2.16 -1.32 23.80
CA ALA A 68 -1.10 -1.92 24.61
C ALA A 68 0.07 -2.33 23.70
N ALA A 69 1.08 -1.46 23.68
CA ALA A 69 2.49 -1.72 23.45
C ALA A 69 2.99 -2.24 22.07
N ASN A 70 3.83 -1.38 21.47
CA ASN A 70 5.01 -1.66 20.63
C ASN A 70 4.82 -2.15 19.19
N GLY A 71 5.11 -1.24 18.24
CA GLY A 71 5.49 -1.58 16.86
C GLY A 71 5.08 -0.52 15.86
N GLY A 72 5.99 0.40 15.53
CA GLY A 72 5.71 1.64 14.80
C GLY A 72 5.45 1.55 13.29
N GLY A 73 5.18 2.73 12.73
CA GLY A 73 5.09 3.03 11.29
C GLY A 73 3.70 3.55 10.93
N GLY A 74 3.43 4.85 11.04
CA GLY A 74 3.78 5.80 9.97
C GLY A 74 2.79 5.62 8.81
N SER A 75 1.87 6.54 8.55
CA SER A 75 2.21 7.84 7.99
C SER A 75 1.16 8.89 8.29
N SER A 76 1.60 9.91 9.02
CA SER A 76 1.14 11.27 8.87
C SER A 76 1.38 11.68 7.42
N SER A 77 0.33 11.75 6.61
CA SER A 77 0.38 12.43 5.32
C SER A 77 0.35 13.94 5.60
N THR A 78 1.50 14.47 5.99
CA THR A 78 1.77 15.90 6.04
C THR A 78 1.64 16.48 4.64
N ALA A 79 1.00 17.64 4.59
CA ALA A 79 0.75 18.50 3.45
C ALA A 79 1.82 18.42 2.34
N ARG A 80 1.38 17.99 1.16
CA ARG A 80 2.07 18.23 -0.11
C ARG A 80 1.87 19.71 -0.45
N ASN A 81 2.76 20.54 0.09
CA ASN A 81 2.88 21.95 -0.28
C ASN A 81 3.40 22.00 -1.72
N ARG A 82 2.52 22.31 -2.67
CA ARG A 82 2.84 22.60 -4.06
C ARG A 82 3.55 23.96 -4.09
N ALA A 83 4.88 23.95 -4.07
CA ALA A 83 5.67 25.11 -4.47
C ALA A 83 5.79 25.08 -6.01
N ALA A 84 5.10 26.01 -6.67
CA ALA A 84 5.26 26.25 -8.10
C ALA A 84 6.57 27.02 -8.35
N PRO A 85 7.33 26.71 -9.42
CA PRO A 85 8.49 27.50 -9.81
C PRO A 85 8.02 28.79 -10.53
N ALA A 86 8.37 29.96 -9.99
CA ALA A 86 8.31 31.22 -10.72
C ALA A 86 9.73 31.53 -11.22
N ASP A 87 10.01 30.98 -12.39
CA ASP A 87 11.14 31.36 -13.23
C ASP A 87 10.81 32.67 -13.97
N ALA A 88 11.88 33.33 -14.42
CA ALA A 88 11.94 34.34 -15.47
C ALA A 88 11.48 35.78 -15.16
N VAL A 89 12.51 36.57 -14.81
CA VAL A 89 12.92 37.82 -15.46
C VAL A 89 11.95 38.48 -16.45
N SER A 90 11.75 39.79 -16.31
CA SER A 90 11.28 40.63 -17.42
C SER A 90 12.05 41.95 -17.50
N PRO A 91 12.25 42.48 -18.72
CA PRO A 91 13.13 43.61 -19.00
C PRO A 91 12.37 44.94 -19.07
N VAL A 92 13.05 46.04 -18.71
CA VAL A 92 13.25 47.28 -19.51
C VAL A 92 14.06 48.27 -18.69
#